data_AF-A0A2A3E0X2-F1
#
_entry.id   AF-A0A2A3E0X2-F1
#
_cell.length_a   1.000
_cell.length_b   1.000
_cell.length_c   1.000
_cell.angle_alpha   90.00
_cell.angle_beta   90.00
_cell.angle_gamma   90.00
#
_symmetry.space_group_name_H-M   'P 1'
#
loop_
_entity.id
_entity.type
_entity.pdbx_description
1 polymer ?
#
loop_
_entity_poly.entity_id
_entity_poly.type
_entity_poly.pdbx_seq_one_letter_code
_entity_poly.pdbx_strand_id
1 'polypeptide(L)'
;MCYGKFIYFTRSETLLCTRNCLLNFSQNASKNVLKYIKETILPSKPKKPISPFLLYVKDISFKIKEEEPGTKYSEILKKASKGWAELNPIEKENFTKQYIKNYEIYTKELKEYNNSLTNEQKQLWEEKKKEYEKSNKEINNKQKNKILGKPKKPPNTYLLYILSKKNEKDPNISFKDWLKSMSISWKKLSNMEKEPYVIKTMKLLSQYKEDLEKWEMKMIHSGHSDVVRLQTLMKYNLHKNEHGNK
;
A
#
# COMPACT_ATOMS: atom_id res chain seq x y z
N MET A 1 -9.25 27.32 -9.63
CA MET A 1 -10.00 26.04 -9.59
C MET A 1 -9.74 25.37 -8.25
N CYS A 2 -10.72 25.45 -7.34
CA CYS A 2 -10.58 25.01 -5.95
C CYS A 2 -10.92 23.52 -5.82
N TYR A 3 -9.96 22.71 -5.38
CA TYR A 3 -10.22 21.33 -4.96
C TYR A 3 -10.68 21.34 -3.50
N GLY A 4 -12.00 21.35 -3.30
CA GLY A 4 -12.61 21.18 -1.98
C GLY A 4 -12.35 19.79 -1.42
N LYS A 5 -11.77 19.71 -0.23
CA LYS A 5 -11.73 18.48 0.57
C LYS A 5 -13.15 18.16 1.04
N PHE A 6 -13.76 17.13 0.48
CA PHE A 6 -14.96 16.53 1.06
C PHE A 6 -14.58 15.90 2.40
N ILE A 7 -14.99 16.55 3.49
CA ILE A 7 -15.00 15.96 4.83
C ILE A 7 -16.31 15.18 4.94
N TYR A 8 -16.26 13.87 4.77
CA TYR A 8 -17.40 13.00 5.07
C TYR A 8 -17.55 12.90 6.58
N PHE A 9 -18.61 13.50 7.10
CA PHE A 9 -19.04 13.32 8.48
C PHE A 9 -19.74 11.95 8.57
N THR A 10 -18.99 10.88 8.87
CA THR A 10 -19.55 9.53 8.91
C THR A 10 -20.16 9.22 10.28
N ARG A 11 -21.48 9.03 10.28
CA ARG A 11 -22.30 8.50 11.38
C ARG A 11 -21.88 7.03 11.68
N SER A 12 -21.81 6.66 12.96
CA SER A 12 -21.09 5.49 13.50
C SER A 12 -21.53 4.10 13.03
N GLU A 13 -22.66 3.98 12.32
CA GLU A 13 -23.25 2.70 11.93
C GLU A 13 -22.68 2.12 10.61
N THR A 14 -21.86 2.87 9.87
CA THR A 14 -21.27 2.44 8.58
C THR A 14 -19.79 2.07 8.64
N LEU A 15 -19.21 1.99 9.85
CA LEU A 15 -17.77 1.80 10.08
C LEU A 15 -17.23 0.45 9.60
N LEU A 16 -18.05 -0.60 9.52
CA LEU A 16 -17.60 -1.93 9.10
C LEU A 16 -17.54 -2.08 7.56
N CYS A 17 -18.49 -1.49 6.83
CA CYS A 17 -18.52 -1.56 5.36
C CYS A 17 -17.40 -0.71 4.74
N THR A 18 -17.20 0.51 5.25
CA THR A 18 -16.16 1.44 4.77
C THR A 18 -14.73 0.94 5.04
N ARG A 19 -14.49 0.24 6.16
CA ARG A 19 -13.19 -0.38 6.46
C ARG A 19 -12.86 -1.52 5.49
N ASN A 20 -13.84 -2.33 5.10
CA ASN A 20 -13.61 -3.43 4.17
C ASN A 20 -13.30 -2.91 2.74
N CYS A 21 -13.98 -1.85 2.29
CA CYS A 21 -13.71 -1.22 1.00
C CYS A 21 -12.29 -0.61 0.90
N LEU A 22 -11.83 0.08 1.95
CA LEU A 22 -10.50 0.71 1.96
C LEU A 22 -9.36 -0.32 2.08
N LEU A 23 -9.57 -1.41 2.82
CA LEU A 23 -8.62 -2.52 2.90
C LEU A 23 -8.50 -3.25 1.55
N ASN A 24 -9.62 -3.48 0.85
CA ASN A 24 -9.59 -4.08 -0.49
C ASN A 24 -8.92 -3.16 -1.51
N PHE A 25 -9.13 -1.84 -1.43
CA PHE A 25 -8.47 -0.88 -2.30
C PHE A 25 -6.95 -0.83 -2.09
N SER A 26 -6.48 -0.83 -0.84
CA SER A 26 -5.04 -0.82 -0.53
C SER A 26 -4.35 -2.14 -0.89
N GLN A 27 -5.00 -3.28 -0.65
CA GLN A 27 -4.50 -4.59 -1.06
C GLN A 27 -4.41 -4.73 -2.58
N ASN A 28 -5.39 -4.20 -3.32
CA ASN A 28 -5.38 -4.22 -4.78
C ASN A 28 -4.32 -3.28 -5.37
N ALA A 29 -4.16 -2.07 -4.81
CA ALA A 29 -3.09 -1.15 -5.21
C ALA A 29 -1.71 -1.80 -5.00
N SER A 30 -1.52 -2.50 -3.88
CA SER A 30 -0.26 -3.18 -3.56
C SER A 30 0.07 -4.31 -4.53
N LYS A 31 -0.93 -5.13 -4.88
CA LYS A 31 -0.79 -6.20 -5.89
C LYS A 31 -0.45 -5.64 -7.27
N ASN A 32 -1.04 -4.50 -7.66
CA ASN A 32 -0.77 -3.86 -8.94
C ASN A 32 0.66 -3.33 -9.03
N VAL A 33 1.18 -2.72 -7.96
CA VAL A 33 2.57 -2.23 -7.93
C VAL A 33 3.56 -3.40 -8.00
N LEU A 34 3.34 -4.46 -7.23
CA LEU A 34 4.18 -5.66 -7.30
C LEU A 34 4.15 -6.32 -8.69
N LYS A 35 2.97 -6.34 -9.33
CA LYS A 35 2.83 -6.82 -10.70
C LYS A 35 3.67 -5.98 -11.67
N TYR A 36 3.58 -4.64 -11.59
CA TYR A 36 4.37 -3.75 -12.44
C TYR A 36 5.87 -3.94 -12.23
N ILE A 37 6.34 -3.98 -10.98
CA ILE A 37 7.75 -4.25 -10.65
C ILE A 37 8.19 -5.59 -11.26
N LYS A 38 7.35 -6.62 -11.19
CA LYS A 38 7.64 -7.92 -11.78
C LYS A 38 7.79 -7.87 -13.29
N GLU A 39 6.87 -7.18 -13.97
CA GLU A 39 6.88 -7.00 -15.43
C GLU A 39 8.06 -6.14 -15.92
N THR A 40 8.62 -5.27 -15.07
CA THR A 40 9.84 -4.51 -15.40
C THR A 40 11.13 -5.32 -15.29
N ILE A 41 11.14 -6.39 -14.49
CA ILE A 41 12.35 -7.17 -14.17
C ILE A 41 12.38 -8.50 -14.94
N LEU A 42 11.23 -9.16 -15.03
CA LEU A 42 11.09 -10.45 -15.69
C LEU A 42 10.46 -10.26 -17.06
N PRO A 43 10.83 -11.10 -18.06
CA PRO A 43 10.13 -11.12 -19.33
C PRO A 43 8.63 -11.37 -19.13
N SER A 44 7.82 -11.04 -20.14
CA SER A 44 6.38 -11.27 -20.07
C SER A 44 6.07 -12.75 -19.98
N LYS A 45 5.51 -13.18 -18.84
CA LYS A 45 5.05 -14.56 -18.67
C LYS A 45 3.94 -14.87 -19.67
N PRO A 46 4.01 -16.00 -20.41
CA PRO A 46 2.92 -16.45 -21.28
C PRO A 46 1.60 -16.49 -20.52
N LYS A 47 0.52 -16.03 -21.16
CA LYS A 47 -0.82 -16.02 -20.56
C LYS A 47 -1.48 -17.38 -20.80
N LYS A 48 -2.23 -17.85 -19.80
CA LYS A 48 -3.02 -19.08 -19.96
C LYS A 48 -4.01 -18.92 -21.14
N PRO A 49 -4.21 -19.97 -21.94
CA PRO A 49 -5.16 -19.91 -23.04
C PRO A 49 -6.59 -19.75 -22.51
N ILE A 50 -7.43 -19.14 -23.34
CA ILE A 50 -8.84 -18.87 -23.03
C ILE A 50 -9.60 -20.20 -23.05
N SER A 51 -10.38 -20.50 -22.00
CA SER A 51 -11.19 -21.73 -21.90
C SER A 51 -12.21 -21.85 -23.05
N PRO A 52 -12.71 -23.07 -23.38
CA PRO A 52 -13.64 -23.28 -24.51
C PRO A 52 -14.86 -22.35 -24.50
N PHE A 53 -15.52 -22.21 -23.35
CA PHE A 53 -16.66 -21.30 -23.20
C PHE A 53 -16.29 -19.84 -23.49
N LEU A 54 -15.15 -19.37 -22.97
CA LEU A 54 -14.70 -17.99 -23.20
C LEU A 54 -14.23 -17.75 -24.64
N LEU A 55 -13.76 -18.78 -25.35
CA LEU A 55 -13.52 -18.70 -26.81
C LEU A 55 -14.84 -18.48 -27.54
N TYR A 56 -15.88 -19.24 -27.19
CA TYR A 56 -17.22 -19.02 -27.74
C TYR A 56 -17.78 -17.64 -27.38
N VAL A 57 -17.64 -17.18 -26.13
CA VAL A 57 -18.04 -15.83 -25.72
C VAL A 57 -17.33 -14.78 -26.56
N LYS A 58 -16.04 -14.97 -26.87
CA LYS A 58 -15.28 -14.06 -27.73
C LYS A 58 -15.91 -13.99 -29.12
N ASP A 59 -16.18 -15.12 -29.76
CA ASP A 59 -16.76 -15.19 -31.10
C ASP A 59 -18.17 -14.59 -31.16
N ILE A 60 -19.02 -14.94 -30.20
CA ILE A 60 -20.38 -14.38 -30.10
C ILE A 60 -20.36 -12.91 -29.74
N SER A 61 -19.40 -12.45 -28.93
CA SER A 61 -19.30 -11.03 -28.58
C SER A 61 -18.99 -10.15 -29.77
N PHE A 62 -18.30 -10.66 -30.79
CA PHE A 62 -18.11 -9.93 -32.04
C PHE A 62 -19.42 -9.80 -32.80
N LYS A 63 -20.16 -10.91 -32.99
CA LYS A 63 -21.46 -10.90 -33.68
C LYS A 63 -22.48 -9.98 -33.01
N ILE A 64 -22.64 -10.07 -31.69
CA ILE A 64 -23.59 -9.23 -30.94
C ILE A 64 -23.21 -7.75 -31.00
N LYS A 65 -21.91 -7.42 -31.03
CA LYS A 65 -21.48 -6.02 -31.14
C LYS A 65 -21.71 -5.43 -32.54
N GLU A 66 -21.68 -6.26 -33.58
CA GLU A 66 -22.03 -5.83 -34.94
C GLU A 66 -23.53 -5.60 -35.10
N GLU A 67 -24.36 -6.50 -34.55
CA GLU A 67 -25.82 -6.38 -34.59
C GLU A 67 -26.35 -5.29 -33.66
N GLU A 68 -25.77 -5.16 -32.47
CA GLU A 68 -26.25 -4.28 -31.39
C GLU A 68 -25.07 -3.46 -30.82
N PRO A 69 -24.63 -2.40 -31.53
CA PRO A 69 -23.55 -1.55 -31.07
C PRO A 69 -23.97 -0.81 -29.79
N GLY A 70 -23.21 -0.97 -28.71
CA GLY A 70 -23.47 -0.34 -27.42
C GLY A 70 -23.98 -1.28 -26.32
N THR A 71 -24.25 -2.54 -26.64
CA THR A 71 -24.66 -3.54 -25.64
C THR A 71 -23.59 -3.73 -24.56
N LYS A 72 -24.03 -3.73 -23.29
CA LYS A 72 -23.13 -3.94 -22.17
C LYS A 72 -22.56 -5.36 -22.19
N TYR A 73 -21.27 -5.50 -21.89
CA TYR A 73 -20.61 -6.82 -21.85
C TYR A 73 -21.32 -7.83 -20.93
N SER A 74 -21.94 -7.38 -19.84
CA SER A 74 -22.73 -8.23 -18.95
C SER A 74 -23.93 -8.88 -19.65
N GLU A 75 -24.56 -8.20 -20.60
CA GLU A 75 -25.70 -8.72 -21.37
C GLU A 75 -25.23 -9.67 -22.46
N ILE A 76 -24.12 -9.33 -23.12
CA ILE A 76 -23.42 -10.22 -24.07
C ILE A 76 -23.09 -11.55 -23.39
N LEU A 77 -22.52 -11.51 -22.18
CA LEU A 77 -22.15 -12.71 -21.44
C LEU A 77 -23.39 -13.56 -21.07
N LYS A 78 -24.52 -12.93 -20.73
CA LYS A 78 -25.79 -13.64 -20.48
C LYS A 78 -26.32 -14.33 -21.74
N LYS A 79 -26.34 -13.63 -22.88
CA LYS A 79 -26.74 -14.19 -24.17
C LYS A 79 -25.83 -15.36 -24.56
N ALA A 80 -24.51 -15.19 -24.45
CA ALA A 80 -23.53 -16.24 -24.74
C ALA A 80 -23.63 -17.43 -23.77
N SER A 81 -23.94 -17.22 -22.49
CA SER A 81 -24.13 -18.34 -21.55
C SER A 81 -25.32 -19.22 -21.93
N LYS A 82 -26.43 -18.62 -22.38
CA LYS A 82 -27.60 -19.36 -22.88
C LYS A 82 -27.29 -20.10 -24.17
N GLY A 83 -26.70 -19.39 -25.14
CA GLY A 83 -26.28 -19.98 -26.41
C GLY A 83 -25.29 -21.13 -26.25
N TRP A 84 -24.36 -21.05 -25.29
CA TRP A 84 -23.45 -22.15 -24.97
C TRP A 84 -24.18 -23.37 -24.39
N ALA A 85 -25.24 -23.19 -23.58
CA ALA A 85 -25.99 -24.33 -23.05
C ALA A 85 -26.69 -25.10 -24.18
N GLU A 86 -27.31 -24.38 -25.11
CA GLU A 86 -28.06 -24.90 -26.26
C GLU A 86 -27.15 -25.36 -27.43
N LEU A 87 -25.86 -25.00 -27.41
CA LEU A 87 -24.93 -25.30 -28.50
C LEU A 87 -24.78 -26.80 -28.74
N ASN A 88 -24.71 -27.18 -30.02
CA ASN A 88 -24.48 -28.54 -30.46
C ASN A 88 -23.19 -29.14 -29.86
N PRO A 89 -23.18 -30.44 -29.52
CA PRO A 89 -22.01 -31.08 -28.93
C PRO A 89 -20.79 -31.04 -29.85
N ILE A 90 -20.98 -31.13 -31.17
CA ILE A 90 -19.91 -31.06 -32.19
C ILE A 90 -19.21 -29.69 -32.18
N GLU A 91 -20.00 -28.61 -32.08
CA GLU A 91 -19.45 -27.25 -32.02
C GLU A 91 -18.73 -27.00 -30.71
N LYS A 92 -19.29 -27.46 -29.58
CA LYS A 92 -18.60 -27.45 -28.27
C LYS A 92 -17.27 -28.22 -28.32
N GLU A 93 -17.24 -29.35 -29.01
CA GLU A 93 -16.03 -30.14 -29.19
C GLU A 93 -14.98 -29.37 -30.01
N ASN A 94 -15.39 -28.62 -31.04
CA ASN A 94 -14.47 -27.78 -31.82
C ASN A 94 -13.76 -26.73 -30.93
N PHE A 95 -14.51 -26.03 -30.08
CA PHE A 95 -13.91 -25.09 -29.11
C PHE A 95 -12.99 -25.78 -28.10
N THR A 96 -13.32 -27.02 -27.73
CA THR A 96 -12.49 -27.83 -26.84
C THR A 96 -11.18 -28.23 -27.52
N LYS A 97 -11.23 -28.67 -28.78
CA LYS A 97 -10.04 -28.98 -29.61
C LYS A 97 -9.15 -27.74 -29.78
N GLN A 98 -9.73 -26.57 -30.05
CA GLN A 98 -8.99 -25.31 -30.12
C GLN A 98 -8.30 -24.97 -28.79
N TYR A 99 -9.00 -25.14 -27.66
CA TYR A 99 -8.41 -24.94 -26.34
C TYR A 99 -7.23 -25.89 -26.09
N ILE A 100 -7.37 -27.18 -26.39
CA ILE A 100 -6.30 -28.18 -26.22
C ILE A 100 -5.06 -27.77 -27.03
N LYS A 101 -5.24 -27.43 -28.31
CA LYS A 101 -4.14 -26.95 -29.17
C LYS A 101 -3.47 -25.70 -28.61
N ASN A 102 -4.24 -24.71 -28.18
CA ASN A 102 -3.69 -23.49 -27.57
C ASN A 102 -2.99 -23.77 -26.24
N TYR A 103 -3.44 -24.77 -25.50
CA TYR A 103 -2.81 -25.22 -24.26
C TYR A 103 -1.47 -25.88 -24.53
N GLU A 104 -1.36 -26.72 -25.56
CA GLU A 104 -0.08 -27.29 -25.98
C GLU A 104 0.94 -26.20 -26.35
N ILE A 105 0.53 -25.18 -27.12
CA ILE A 105 1.37 -24.02 -27.45
C ILE A 105 1.82 -23.31 -26.17
N TYR A 106 0.87 -22.97 -25.29
CA TYR A 106 1.16 -22.33 -24.00
C TYR A 106 2.14 -23.15 -23.14
N THR A 107 2.03 -24.49 -23.14
CA THR A 107 2.97 -25.32 -22.37
C THR A 107 4.39 -25.28 -22.92
N LYS A 108 4.57 -25.14 -24.24
CA LYS A 108 5.88 -24.96 -24.87
C LYS A 108 6.45 -23.58 -24.53
N GLU A 109 5.68 -22.52 -24.75
CA GLU A 109 6.07 -21.15 -24.41
C GLU A 109 6.40 -21.00 -22.92
N LEU A 110 5.66 -21.66 -22.03
CA LEU A 110 5.92 -21.62 -20.59
C LEU A 110 7.25 -22.30 -20.22
N LYS A 111 7.61 -23.40 -20.89
CA LYS A 111 8.90 -24.06 -20.71
C LYS A 111 10.05 -23.16 -21.17
N GLU A 112 9.93 -22.58 -22.37
CA GLU A 112 10.89 -21.62 -22.91
C GLU A 112 11.05 -20.41 -21.98
N TYR A 113 9.94 -19.84 -21.53
CA TYR A 113 9.92 -18.76 -20.55
C TYR A 113 10.69 -19.13 -19.28
N ASN A 114 10.39 -20.27 -18.66
CA ASN A 114 11.07 -20.68 -17.43
C ASN A 114 12.57 -20.89 -17.63
N ASN A 115 12.98 -21.38 -18.80
CA ASN A 115 14.39 -21.56 -19.17
C ASN A 115 15.09 -20.22 -19.46
N SER A 116 14.37 -19.23 -19.98
CA SER A 116 14.92 -17.89 -20.26
C SER A 116 15.22 -17.06 -19.00
N LEU A 117 14.63 -17.42 -17.85
CA LEU A 117 14.79 -16.67 -16.61
C LEU A 117 16.17 -16.89 -16.01
N THR A 118 16.99 -15.84 -16.00
CA THR A 118 18.31 -15.87 -15.34
C THR A 118 18.16 -15.86 -13.82
N ASN A 119 19.15 -16.42 -13.12
CA ASN A 119 19.16 -16.38 -11.65
C ASN A 119 19.25 -14.95 -11.12
N GLU A 120 19.97 -14.07 -11.81
CA GLU A 120 20.08 -12.64 -11.50
C GLU A 120 18.72 -11.94 -11.56
N GLN A 121 17.92 -12.18 -12.62
CA GLN A 121 16.57 -11.63 -12.74
C GLN A 121 15.65 -12.09 -11.60
N LYS A 122 15.76 -13.36 -11.20
CA LYS A 122 14.99 -13.92 -10.07
C LYS A 122 15.40 -13.27 -8.75
N GLN A 123 16.69 -13.08 -8.52
CA GLN A 123 17.22 -12.42 -7.32
C GLN A 123 16.77 -10.95 -7.26
N LEU A 124 16.92 -10.21 -8.37
CA LEU A 124 16.51 -8.81 -8.47
C LEU A 124 15.00 -8.64 -8.19
N TRP A 125 14.17 -9.55 -8.69
CA TRP A 125 12.73 -9.57 -8.37
C TRP A 125 12.47 -9.76 -6.88
N GLU A 126 13.11 -10.73 -6.23
CA GLU A 126 12.93 -10.99 -4.80
C GLU A 126 13.44 -9.83 -3.93
N GLU A 127 14.54 -9.20 -4.30
CA GLU A 127 15.06 -8.00 -3.63
C GLU A 127 14.08 -6.83 -3.75
N LYS A 128 13.61 -6.52 -4.97
CA LYS A 128 12.66 -5.43 -5.22
C LYS A 128 11.32 -5.67 -4.53
N LYS A 129 10.86 -6.92 -4.50
CA LYS A 129 9.65 -7.32 -3.76
C LYS A 129 9.82 -7.08 -2.26
N LYS A 130 10.94 -7.53 -1.66
CA LYS A 130 11.23 -7.32 -0.23
C LYS A 130 11.36 -5.83 0.12
N GLU A 131 12.04 -5.05 -0.73
CA GLU A 131 12.17 -3.60 -0.58
C GLU A 131 10.79 -2.92 -0.55
N TYR A 132 9.92 -3.29 -1.49
CA TYR A 132 8.56 -2.77 -1.57
C TYR A 132 7.71 -3.19 -0.35
N GLU A 133 7.74 -4.47 0.04
CA GLU A 133 6.99 -4.96 1.20
C GLU A 133 7.42 -4.26 2.50
N LYS A 134 8.73 -4.03 2.67
CA LYS A 134 9.27 -3.27 3.80
C LYS A 134 8.77 -1.83 3.79
N SER A 135 8.87 -1.13 2.66
CA SER A 135 8.39 0.25 2.50
C SER A 135 6.88 0.35 2.77
N ASN A 136 6.08 -0.57 2.23
CA ASN A 136 4.65 -0.62 2.43
C ASN A 136 4.28 -0.89 3.91
N LYS A 137 5.00 -1.79 4.57
CA LYS A 137 4.85 -2.05 6.02
C LYS A 137 5.15 -0.80 6.84
N GLU A 138 6.20 -0.06 6.50
CA GLU A 138 6.53 1.21 7.18
C GLU A 138 5.44 2.27 6.99
N ILE A 139 4.89 2.40 5.78
CA ILE A 139 3.78 3.32 5.48
C ILE A 139 2.53 2.94 6.27
N ASN A 140 2.16 1.66 6.26
CA ASN A 140 1.01 1.16 7.00
C ASN A 140 1.18 1.35 8.51
N ASN A 141 2.37 1.11 9.06
CA ASN A 141 2.67 1.36 10.46
C ASN A 141 2.59 2.85 10.82
N LYS A 142 3.09 3.75 9.95
CA LYS A 142 2.95 5.21 10.13
C LYS A 142 1.47 5.63 10.13
N GLN A 143 0.67 5.08 9.23
CA GLN A 143 -0.77 5.36 9.16
C GLN A 143 -1.51 4.80 10.38
N LYS A 144 -1.21 3.56 10.80
CA LYS A 144 -1.76 2.94 12.02
C LYS A 144 -1.45 3.79 13.25
N ASN A 145 -0.19 4.19 13.44
CA ASN A 145 0.21 5.07 14.53
C ASN A 145 -0.51 6.43 14.50
N LYS A 146 -0.76 6.99 13.31
CA LYS A 146 -1.53 8.24 13.15
C LYS A 146 -3.00 8.06 13.55
N ILE A 147 -3.63 6.97 13.13
CA ILE A 147 -5.05 6.66 13.46
C ILE A 147 -5.20 6.41 14.96
N LEU A 148 -4.25 5.68 15.56
CA LEU A 148 -4.23 5.41 17.01
C LEU A 148 -3.82 6.62 17.86
N GLY A 149 -3.52 7.77 17.24
CA GLY A 149 -3.17 8.99 17.95
C GLY A 149 -1.86 8.92 18.70
N LYS A 150 -0.87 8.15 18.21
CA LYS A 150 0.45 8.05 18.84
C LYS A 150 1.07 9.44 19.01
N PRO A 151 1.49 9.83 20.23
CA PRO A 151 2.15 11.11 20.47
C PRO A 151 3.33 11.32 19.52
N LYS A 152 3.47 12.54 18.99
CA LYS A 152 4.58 12.89 18.09
C LYS A 152 5.78 13.37 18.89
N LYS A 153 6.96 12.90 18.50
CA LYS A 153 8.21 13.37 19.09
C LYS A 153 8.34 14.88 18.89
N PRO A 154 8.63 15.66 19.95
CA PRO A 154 8.74 17.10 19.84
C PRO A 154 9.96 17.50 19.00
N PRO A 155 9.96 18.71 18.41
CA PRO A 155 11.11 19.26 17.71
C PRO A 155 12.37 19.29 18.59
N ASN A 156 13.52 18.98 18.01
CA ASN A 156 14.81 19.18 18.66
C ASN A 156 15.13 20.69 18.82
N THR A 157 16.09 21.04 19.68
CA THR A 157 16.54 22.41 19.98
C THR A 157 16.76 23.25 18.71
N TYR A 158 17.55 22.74 17.77
CA TYR A 158 17.77 23.42 16.50
C TYR A 158 16.48 23.63 15.70
N LEU A 159 15.59 22.63 15.67
CA LEU A 159 14.32 22.73 14.95
C LEU A 159 13.37 23.73 15.62
N LEU A 160 13.37 23.87 16.95
CA LEU A 160 12.62 24.92 17.64
C LEU A 160 13.11 26.31 17.24
N TYR A 161 14.43 26.49 17.08
CA TYR A 161 15.00 27.73 16.55
C TYR A 161 14.58 27.98 15.10
N ILE A 162 14.63 26.97 14.23
CA ILE A 162 14.10 27.12 12.86
C ILE A 162 12.61 27.50 12.87
N LEU A 163 11.82 26.90 13.76
CA LEU A 163 10.39 27.17 13.86
C LEU A 163 10.11 28.59 14.38
N SER A 164 10.90 29.11 15.33
CA SER A 164 10.74 30.50 15.79
C SER A 164 11.07 31.50 14.69
N LYS A 165 12.03 31.16 13.82
CA LYS A 165 12.49 31.99 12.71
C LYS A 165 11.74 31.79 11.39
N LYS A 166 10.81 30.84 11.33
CA LYS A 166 10.06 30.50 10.09
C LYS A 166 9.31 31.69 9.51
N ASN A 167 8.79 32.58 10.35
CA ASN A 167 8.03 33.76 9.93
C ASN A 167 8.92 34.86 9.36
N GLU A 168 10.23 34.83 9.65
CA GLU A 168 11.23 35.80 9.15
C GLU A 168 11.78 35.39 7.77
N LYS A 169 11.24 34.32 7.17
CA LYS A 169 11.67 33.85 5.86
C LYS A 169 11.15 34.78 4.76
N ASP A 170 12.07 35.29 3.94
CA ASP A 170 11.76 35.95 2.68
C ASP A 170 11.04 34.98 1.70
N PRO A 171 9.86 35.32 1.17
CA PRO A 171 9.15 34.53 0.15
C PRO A 171 9.99 34.25 -1.11
N ASN A 172 10.90 35.14 -1.46
CA ASN A 172 11.69 35.08 -2.70
C ASN A 172 12.85 34.07 -2.62
N ILE A 173 13.24 33.66 -1.41
CA ILE A 173 14.36 32.72 -1.20
C ILE A 173 13.82 31.28 -1.13
N SER A 174 14.49 30.36 -1.82
CA SER A 174 14.21 28.93 -1.72
C SER A 174 14.34 28.45 -0.27
N PHE A 175 13.41 27.59 0.18
CA PHE A 175 13.44 27.04 1.54
C PHE A 175 14.77 26.33 1.85
N LYS A 176 15.37 25.68 0.84
CA LYS A 176 16.64 24.98 0.99
C LYS A 176 17.78 25.94 1.32
N ASP A 177 17.85 27.09 0.66
CA ASP A 177 18.94 28.06 0.87
C ASP A 177 18.73 28.88 2.13
N TRP A 178 17.48 29.19 2.47
CA TRP A 178 17.13 29.73 3.79
C TRP A 178 17.50 28.78 4.93
N LEU A 179 17.28 27.47 4.78
CA LEU A 179 17.67 26.51 5.81
C LEU A 179 19.20 26.42 5.98
N LYS A 180 19.96 26.55 4.88
CA LYS A 180 21.43 26.63 4.95
C LYS A 180 21.89 27.87 5.70
N SER A 181 21.32 29.04 5.39
CA SER A 181 21.68 30.28 6.09
C SER A 181 21.36 30.18 7.59
N MET A 182 20.21 29.60 7.93
CA MET A 182 19.81 29.40 9.32
C MET A 182 20.70 28.39 10.07
N SER A 183 21.21 27.37 9.37
CA SER A 183 22.22 26.46 9.94
C SER A 183 23.54 27.16 10.24
N ILE A 184 23.96 28.12 9.41
CA ILE A 184 25.16 28.93 9.64
C ILE A 184 24.94 29.85 10.84
N SER A 185 23.80 30.54 10.89
CA SER A 185 23.42 31.40 12.02
C SER A 185 23.38 30.63 13.34
N TRP A 186 22.78 29.43 13.35
CA TRP A 186 22.75 28.57 14.54
C TRP A 186 24.13 28.17 15.05
N LYS A 187 25.09 27.91 14.15
CA LYS A 187 26.48 27.61 14.55
C LYS A 187 27.17 28.82 15.18
N LYS A 188 26.89 30.03 14.69
CA LYS A 188 27.43 31.29 15.20
C LYS A 188 26.83 31.74 16.54
N LEU A 189 25.61 31.32 16.87
CA LEU A 189 24.96 31.67 18.14
C LEU A 189 25.77 31.16 19.35
N SER A 190 25.85 32.00 20.37
CA SER A 190 26.46 31.68 21.66
C SER A 190 25.65 30.66 22.44
N ASN A 191 26.25 30.05 23.47
CA ASN A 191 25.55 29.09 24.32
C ASN A 191 24.38 29.73 25.07
N MET A 192 24.52 31.00 25.49
CA MET A 192 23.45 31.74 26.18
C MET A 192 22.22 31.94 25.31
N GLU A 193 22.39 32.22 24.02
CA GLU A 193 21.27 32.41 23.08
C GLU A 193 20.59 31.09 22.72
N LYS A 194 21.31 29.97 22.83
CA LYS A 194 20.78 28.61 22.62
C LYS A 194 20.01 28.10 23.84
N GLU A 195 20.38 28.54 25.04
CA GLU A 195 19.82 28.11 26.32
C GLU A 195 18.27 28.11 26.39
N PRO A 196 17.54 29.18 26.01
CA PRO A 196 16.08 29.18 26.07
C PRO A 196 15.46 28.09 25.17
N TYR A 197 16.09 27.77 24.04
CA TYR A 197 15.64 26.69 23.16
C TYR A 197 15.93 25.32 23.75
N VAL A 198 17.06 25.16 24.46
CA VAL A 198 17.42 23.91 25.15
C VAL A 198 16.40 23.61 26.25
N ILE A 199 16.13 24.59 27.12
CA ILE A 199 15.15 24.47 28.20
C ILE A 199 13.76 24.13 27.64
N LYS A 200 13.33 24.83 26.59
CA LYS A 200 12.03 24.56 25.93
C LYS A 200 11.96 23.14 25.35
N THR A 201 13.05 22.66 24.76
CA THR A 201 13.14 21.29 24.22
C THR A 201 13.07 20.26 25.33
N MET A 202 13.80 20.46 26.43
CA MET A 202 13.78 19.56 27.59
C MET A 202 12.38 19.44 28.18
N LYS A 203 11.68 20.57 28.36
CA LYS A 203 10.29 20.58 28.85
C LYS A 203 9.35 19.80 27.92
N LEU A 204 9.42 20.05 26.62
CA LEU A 204 8.61 19.34 25.62
C LEU A 204 8.93 17.84 25.56
N LEU A 205 10.20 17.46 25.72
CA LEU A 205 10.60 16.05 25.77
C LEU A 205 10.09 15.34 27.02
N SER A 206 10.07 16.02 28.18
CA SER A 206 9.49 15.47 29.41
C SER A 206 8.00 15.19 29.23
N GLN A 207 7.26 16.21 28.79
CA GLN A 207 5.82 16.08 28.53
C GLN A 207 5.51 14.96 27.51
N TYR A 208 6.29 14.90 26.43
CA TYR A 208 6.15 13.83 25.44
C TYR A 208 6.35 12.43 26.02
N LYS A 209 7.33 12.24 26.93
CA LYS A 209 7.56 10.94 27.57
C LYS A 209 6.36 10.51 28.42
N GLU A 210 5.80 11.43 29.20
CA GLU A 210 4.60 11.18 30.00
C GLU A 210 3.39 10.84 29.12
N ASP A 211 3.16 11.62 28.06
CA ASP A 211 2.06 11.38 27.12
C ASP A 211 2.22 10.05 26.38
N LEU A 212 3.46 9.68 26.03
CA LEU A 212 3.78 8.41 25.39
C LEU A 212 3.49 7.23 26.32
N GLU A 213 3.87 7.28 27.59
CA GLU A 213 3.58 6.22 28.56
C GLU A 213 2.07 6.06 28.78
N LYS A 214 1.34 7.17 28.95
CA LYS A 214 -0.13 7.15 29.06
C LYS A 214 -0.78 6.51 27.83
N TRP A 215 -0.29 6.87 26.64
CA TRP A 215 -0.77 6.28 25.39
C TRP A 215 -0.43 4.78 25.29
N GLU A 216 0.80 4.38 25.63
CA GLU A 216 1.22 2.98 25.62
C GLU A 216 0.36 2.12 26.56
N MET A 217 0.06 2.62 27.76
CA MET A 217 -0.87 1.95 28.68
C MET A 217 -2.26 1.82 28.06
N LYS A 218 -2.80 2.87 27.44
CA LYS A 218 -4.10 2.81 26.75
C LYS A 218 -4.10 1.76 25.64
N MET A 219 -3.01 1.64 24.88
CA MET A 219 -2.89 0.64 23.80
C MET A 219 -2.84 -0.79 24.35
N ILE A 220 -2.12 -1.02 25.45
CA ILE A 220 -2.11 -2.32 26.15
C ILE A 220 -3.54 -2.71 26.56
N HIS A 221 -4.27 -1.82 27.24
CA HIS A 221 -5.64 -2.09 27.69
C HIS A 221 -6.61 -2.34 26.52
N SER A 222 -6.34 -1.75 25.35
CA SER A 222 -7.15 -1.93 24.14
C SER A 222 -6.73 -3.16 23.31
N GLY A 223 -5.77 -3.96 23.76
CA GLY A 223 -5.26 -5.15 23.05
C GLY A 223 -4.32 -4.83 21.87
N HIS A 224 -3.84 -3.60 21.74
CA HIS A 224 -2.88 -3.17 20.71
C HIS A 224 -1.45 -3.16 21.23
N SER A 225 -0.99 -4.29 21.79
CA SER A 225 0.39 -4.44 22.29
C SER A 225 1.44 -4.30 21.18
N ASP A 226 1.06 -4.58 19.93
CA ASP A 226 1.95 -4.58 18.76
C ASP A 226 2.54 -3.19 18.41
N VAL A 227 1.91 -2.09 18.87
CA VAL A 227 2.36 -0.72 18.61
C VAL A 227 3.15 -0.08 19.76
N VAL A 228 3.28 -0.81 20.87
CA VAL A 228 3.92 -0.38 22.11
C VAL A 228 5.41 -0.72 22.09
N ARG A 229 6.26 0.11 22.70
CA ARG A 229 7.70 -0.19 22.78
C ARG A 229 7.95 -1.43 23.63
N LEU A 230 8.94 -2.22 23.22
CA LEU A 230 9.37 -3.42 23.93
C LEU A 230 9.73 -3.13 25.41
N GLN A 231 10.40 -2.00 25.67
CA GLN A 231 10.75 -1.56 27.02
C GLN A 231 9.52 -1.43 27.93
N THR A 232 8.43 -0.87 27.42
CA THR A 232 7.18 -0.70 28.17
C THR A 232 6.49 -2.04 28.36
N LEU A 233 6.46 -2.91 27.34
CA LEU A 233 5.91 -4.26 27.47
C LEU A 233 6.65 -5.10 28.51
N MET A 234 7.98 -5.00 28.56
CA MET A 234 8.83 -5.66 29.55
C MET A 234 8.58 -5.12 30.96
N LYS A 235 8.45 -3.78 31.12
CA LYS A 235 8.15 -3.13 32.41
C LYS A 235 6.85 -3.66 33.05
N TYR A 236 5.87 -4.05 32.24
CA TYR A 236 4.58 -4.56 32.70
C TYR A 236 4.44 -6.10 32.57
N ASN A 237 5.54 -6.83 32.35
CA ASN A 237 5.60 -8.31 32.32
C ASN A 237 4.59 -8.99 31.36
N LEU A 238 4.22 -8.35 30.25
CA LEU A 238 3.24 -8.90 29.29
C LEU A 238 3.85 -9.92 28.31
N HIS A 239 5.07 -10.41 28.57
CA HIS A 239 5.85 -11.20 27.62
C HIS A 239 5.55 -12.71 27.65
N LYS A 240 4.63 -13.17 28.51
CA LYS A 240 4.22 -14.58 28.60
C LYS A 240 2.71 -14.66 28.83
N ASN A 241 1.93 -14.82 27.76
CA ASN A 241 0.59 -15.43 27.81
C ASN A 241 0.15 -16.03 26.45
N GLU A 242 1.08 -16.35 25.53
CA GLU A 242 0.75 -16.99 24.24
C GLU A 242 1.29 -18.44 24.08
N HIS A 243 1.89 -19.02 25.12
CA HIS A 243 2.27 -20.45 25.13
C HIS A 243 1.80 -21.10 26.43
N GLY A 244 0.55 -21.55 26.44
CA GLY A 244 -0.07 -22.25 27.55
C GLY A 244 -1.50 -22.65 27.25
N ASN A 245 -1.71 -23.42 26.18
CA ASN A 245 -2.86 -24.30 26.01
C ASN A 245 -2.53 -25.32 24.91
N LYS A 246 -1.85 -26.38 25.35
CA LYS A 246 -1.90 -27.74 24.80
C LYS A 246 -1.86 -28.69 25.98
#